data_AF-A0A2E3P3L7-F1
#
_entry.id   AF-A0A2E3P3L7-F1
#
_cell.length_a   1.000
_cell.length_b   1.000
_cell.length_c   1.000
_cell.angle_alpha   90.00
_cell.angle_beta   90.00
_cell.angle_gamma   90.00
#
_symmetry.space_group_name_H-M   'P 1'
#
loop_
_entity.id
_entity.type
_entity.pdbx_description
1 polymer ?
#
loop_
_entity_poly.entity_id
_entity_poly.type
_entity_poly.pdbx_seq_one_letter_code
_entity_poly.pdbx_strand_id
1 'polypeptide(L)'
;YDHHQDGRFIGAMDPDVPGANLDTAETIIGPAGACSFHHARTIHGSGQNTSGKSRTLLLYQIAAADAWDIRGFGKAASWDEYAATFIAGEPTLEPRVVPAPIRLPYPPPLKGGSIYESQSLAKKKFFGAKTAAE
;
A
#
# COMPACT_ATOMS: atom_id res chain seq x y z
N TYR A 1 -0.89 8.72 -7.30
CA TYR A 1 0.57 8.76 -7.52
C TYR A 1 0.99 7.55 -8.33
N ASP A 2 2.05 7.67 -9.13
CA ASP A 2 2.56 6.52 -9.88
C ASP A 2 3.37 5.61 -8.95
N HIS A 3 3.11 4.29 -9.00
CA HIS A 3 3.86 3.27 -8.27
C HIS A 3 4.65 2.37 -9.21
N HIS A 4 4.76 2.79 -10.47
CA HIS A 4 5.55 2.17 -11.49
C HIS A 4 6.83 2.95 -11.77
N GLN A 5 7.87 2.21 -12.09
CA GLN A 5 9.13 2.75 -12.60
C GLN A 5 9.54 1.87 -13.79
N ASP A 6 9.99 2.52 -14.87
CA ASP A 6 10.41 1.82 -16.09
C ASP A 6 9.33 0.84 -16.61
N GLY A 7 8.07 1.28 -16.52
CA GLY A 7 6.90 0.54 -16.97
C GLY A 7 6.43 -0.60 -16.07
N ARG A 8 7.04 -0.85 -14.90
CA ARG A 8 6.69 -1.95 -13.99
C ARG A 8 6.33 -1.48 -12.60
N PHE A 9 5.43 -2.19 -11.92
CA PHE A 9 5.13 -1.91 -10.52
C PHE A 9 6.38 -2.11 -9.67
N ILE A 10 6.68 -1.15 -8.78
CA ILE A 10 7.77 -1.26 -7.80
C ILE A 10 7.30 -0.98 -6.37
N GLY A 11 6.06 -0.50 -6.20
CA GLY A 11 5.48 -0.20 -4.89
C GLY A 11 6.11 1.01 -4.18
N ALA A 12 6.86 1.86 -4.90
CA ALA A 12 7.37 3.15 -4.44
C ALA A 12 6.93 4.24 -5.42
N MET A 13 6.95 5.50 -4.97
CA MET A 13 6.69 6.68 -5.78
C MET A 13 7.91 7.59 -5.82
N ASP A 14 8.03 8.39 -6.89
CA ASP A 14 8.98 9.51 -6.91
C ASP A 14 8.55 10.53 -5.84
N PRO A 15 9.38 10.83 -4.83
CA PRO A 15 9.03 11.80 -3.79
C PRO A 15 8.91 13.23 -4.32
N ASP A 16 9.54 13.55 -5.46
CA ASP A 16 9.55 14.87 -6.06
C ASP A 16 8.36 15.09 -7.00
N VAL A 17 7.42 14.13 -7.08
CA VAL A 17 6.25 14.24 -7.94
C VAL A 17 5.38 15.43 -7.51
N PRO A 18 4.96 16.31 -8.45
CA PRO A 18 4.08 17.43 -8.12
C PRO A 18 2.83 16.97 -7.35
N GLY A 19 2.53 17.69 -6.27
CA GLY A 19 1.35 17.44 -5.44
C GLY A 19 1.56 16.46 -4.27
N ALA A 20 2.70 15.75 -4.18
CA ALA A 20 2.95 14.87 -3.04
C ALA A 20 3.08 15.60 -1.69
N ASN A 21 3.60 16.84 -1.71
CA ASN A 21 3.77 17.72 -0.55
C ASN A 21 4.28 16.99 0.71
N LEU A 22 5.38 16.24 0.56
CA LEU A 22 5.89 15.37 1.63
C LEU A 22 6.44 16.15 2.83
N ASP A 23 6.64 17.46 2.71
CA ASP A 23 7.04 18.34 3.81
C ASP A 23 5.96 18.44 4.90
N THR A 24 4.70 18.12 4.58
CA THR A 24 3.61 18.03 5.56
C THR A 24 3.40 16.62 6.12
N ALA A 25 4.30 15.68 5.81
CA ALA A 25 4.19 14.31 6.30
C ALA A 25 4.50 14.23 7.80
N GLU A 26 3.65 13.53 8.54
CA GLU A 26 3.79 13.34 9.99
C GLU A 26 4.22 11.91 10.32
N THR A 27 5.04 11.77 11.36
CA THR A 27 5.43 10.44 11.86
C THR A 27 4.37 9.93 12.82
N ILE A 28 3.80 8.76 12.51
CA ILE A 28 2.84 8.09 13.38
C ILE A 28 3.58 7.27 14.44
N ILE A 29 3.40 7.66 15.70
CA ILE A 29 3.98 6.99 16.88
C ILE A 29 2.87 6.65 17.87
N GLY A 30 3.07 5.59 18.67
CA GLY A 30 2.14 5.22 19.73
C GLY A 30 2.63 4.04 20.57
N PRO A 31 2.07 3.85 21.78
CA PRO A 31 2.37 2.69 22.61
C PRO A 31 1.80 1.39 22.00
N ALA A 32 2.14 0.24 22.59
CA ALA A 32 1.55 -1.03 22.21
C ALA A 32 0.00 -0.97 22.31
N GLY A 33 -0.68 -1.45 21.27
CA GLY A 33 -2.14 -1.35 21.15
C GLY A 33 -2.64 -0.06 20.48
N ALA A 34 -1.77 0.92 20.22
CA ALA A 34 -2.15 2.06 19.39
C ALA A 34 -2.39 1.62 17.95
N CYS A 35 -3.45 2.17 17.34
CA CYS A 35 -3.83 1.92 15.95
C CYS A 35 -3.86 3.25 15.19
N SER A 36 -3.54 3.19 13.90
CA SER A 36 -3.75 4.30 12.98
C SER A 36 -4.73 3.87 11.89
N PHE A 37 -5.62 4.79 11.53
CA PHE A 37 -6.61 4.58 10.49
C PHE A 37 -6.38 5.63 9.42
N HIS A 38 -6.26 5.18 8.17
CA HIS A 38 -6.07 6.07 7.05
C HIS A 38 -6.85 5.55 5.84
N HIS A 39 -7.23 6.47 4.97
CA HIS A 39 -7.86 6.13 3.71
C HIS A 39 -6.85 5.38 2.82
N ALA A 40 -7.28 4.40 2.02
CA ALA A 40 -6.41 3.58 1.15
C ALA A 40 -5.62 4.38 0.09
N ARG A 41 -5.89 5.68 -0.06
CA ARG A 41 -5.22 6.60 -0.99
C ARG A 41 -4.32 7.62 -0.30
N THR A 42 -4.26 7.61 1.04
CA THR A 42 -3.35 8.48 1.79
C THR A 42 -1.92 8.06 1.47
N ILE A 43 -1.06 9.01 1.09
CA ILE A 43 0.37 8.73 0.94
C ILE A 43 0.93 8.34 2.31
N HIS A 44 1.57 7.19 2.36
CA HIS A 44 2.24 6.72 3.57
C HIS A 44 3.42 5.83 3.16
N GLY A 45 4.37 5.67 4.07
CA GLY A 45 5.54 4.83 3.86
C GLY A 45 6.22 4.50 5.17
N SER A 46 7.01 3.43 5.16
CA SER A 46 7.77 3.01 6.34
C SER A 46 9.11 3.75 6.40
N GLY A 47 9.29 4.57 7.43
CA GLY A 47 10.60 5.07 7.80
C GLY A 47 11.57 3.94 8.17
N GLN A 48 12.86 4.13 7.87
CA GLN A 48 13.92 3.18 8.19
C GLN A 48 13.97 2.91 9.69
N ASN A 49 14.01 1.62 10.07
CA ASN A 49 14.15 1.23 11.46
C ASN A 49 15.63 1.29 11.88
N THR A 50 15.97 2.26 12.72
CA THR A 50 17.34 2.50 13.24
C THR A 50 17.55 2.01 14.67
N SER A 51 16.53 1.39 15.29
CA SER A 51 16.54 1.04 16.72
C SER A 51 17.37 -0.20 17.08
N GLY A 52 17.80 -0.98 16.08
CA GLY A 52 18.43 -2.29 16.29
C GLY A 52 17.48 -3.38 16.81
N LYS A 53 16.18 -3.09 16.97
CA LYS A 53 15.14 -4.04 17.40
C LYS A 53 14.09 -4.22 16.31
N SER A 54 13.51 -5.41 16.20
CA SER A 54 12.40 -5.65 15.26
C SER A 54 11.20 -4.75 15.58
N ARG A 55 10.63 -4.12 14.54
CA ARG A 55 9.39 -3.34 14.62
C ARG A 55 8.26 -4.14 13.97
N THR A 56 7.50 -4.86 14.79
CA THR A 56 6.35 -5.64 14.33
C THR A 56 5.18 -4.73 13.97
N LEU A 57 4.48 -5.05 12.89
CA LEU A 57 3.31 -4.32 12.41
C LEU A 57 2.21 -5.33 12.05
N LEU A 58 0.98 -5.03 12.43
CA LEU A 58 -0.22 -5.73 11.98
C LEU A 58 -1.03 -4.78 11.09
N LEU A 59 -1.35 -5.23 9.88
CA LEU A 59 -2.10 -4.46 8.90
C LEU A 59 -3.40 -5.16 8.56
N TYR A 60 -4.50 -4.45 8.75
CA TYR A 60 -5.81 -4.84 8.23
C TYR A 60 -6.17 -3.94 7.05
N GLN A 61 -6.65 -4.54 5.97
CA GLN A 61 -7.30 -3.83 4.88
C GLN A 61 -8.80 -4.06 5.04
N ILE A 62 -9.55 -2.97 5.11
CA ILE A 62 -11.01 -3.00 5.26
C ILE A 62 -11.58 -2.18 4.11
N ALA A 63 -12.59 -2.74 3.45
CA ALA A 63 -13.29 -2.12 2.35
C ALA A 63 -14.80 -2.19 2.60
N ALA A 64 -15.56 -1.33 1.93
CA ALA A 64 -17.01 -1.46 1.90
C ALA A 64 -17.41 -2.74 1.15
N ALA A 65 -18.56 -3.32 1.49
CA ALA A 65 -19.12 -4.51 0.85
C ALA A 65 -19.19 -4.40 -0.68
N ASP A 66 -19.50 -3.20 -1.17
CA ASP A 66 -19.63 -2.87 -2.59
C ASP A 66 -18.32 -2.45 -3.27
N ALA A 67 -17.21 -2.37 -2.53
CA ALA A 67 -15.88 -2.01 -3.03
C ALA A 67 -15.09 -3.27 -3.44
N TRP A 68 -15.63 -3.96 -4.44
CA TRP A 68 -15.08 -5.21 -4.97
C TRP A 68 -13.65 -5.04 -5.52
N ASP A 69 -12.81 -6.07 -5.30
CA ASP A 69 -11.53 -6.16 -5.99
C ASP A 69 -11.78 -6.46 -7.48
N ILE A 70 -11.36 -5.55 -8.35
CA ILE A 70 -11.50 -5.68 -9.81
C ILE A 70 -10.74 -6.90 -10.37
N ARG A 71 -9.83 -7.49 -9.59
CA ARG A 71 -9.13 -8.75 -9.91
C ARG A 71 -9.94 -10.00 -9.52
N GLY A 72 -11.13 -9.84 -8.96
CA GLY A 72 -12.00 -10.93 -8.50
C GLY A 72 -11.74 -11.35 -7.05
N PHE A 73 -12.07 -12.60 -6.70
CA PHE A 73 -12.01 -13.11 -5.32
C PHE A 73 -10.61 -13.14 -4.69
N GLY A 74 -9.55 -12.91 -5.47
CA GLY A 74 -8.19 -12.74 -4.96
C GLY A 74 -7.71 -13.94 -4.16
N LYS A 75 -7.75 -13.82 -2.81
CA LYS A 75 -7.35 -14.86 -1.85
C LYS A 75 -8.47 -15.80 -1.43
N ALA A 76 -9.73 -15.43 -1.63
CA ALA A 76 -10.86 -16.32 -1.37
C ALA A 76 -11.03 -17.26 -2.57
N ALA A 77 -11.17 -18.56 -2.32
CA ALA A 77 -11.40 -19.57 -3.36
C ALA A 77 -12.89 -19.74 -3.69
N SER A 78 -13.80 -19.22 -2.87
CA SER A 78 -15.24 -19.38 -3.02
C SER A 78 -16.04 -18.17 -2.52
N TRP A 79 -17.33 -18.15 -2.86
CA TRP A 79 -18.29 -17.17 -2.31
C TRP A 79 -18.39 -17.25 -0.79
N ASP A 80 -18.46 -18.46 -0.23
CA ASP A 80 -18.60 -18.66 1.22
C ASP A 80 -17.34 -18.17 1.97
N GLU A 81 -16.16 -18.39 1.40
CA GLU A 81 -14.91 -17.84 1.95
C GLU A 81 -14.87 -16.31 1.88
N TYR A 82 -15.37 -15.73 0.79
CA TYR A 82 -15.49 -14.28 0.67
C TYR A 82 -16.48 -13.71 1.70
N ALA A 83 -17.67 -14.30 1.79
CA ALA A 83 -18.71 -13.91 2.75
C ALA A 83 -18.21 -14.02 4.21
N ALA A 84 -17.41 -15.04 4.52
CA ALA A 84 -16.80 -15.21 5.84
C ALA A 84 -15.79 -14.12 6.22
N THR A 85 -15.32 -13.31 5.26
CA THR A 85 -14.41 -12.17 5.54
C THR A 85 -15.14 -10.92 6.04
N PHE A 86 -16.48 -10.90 5.98
CA PHE A 86 -17.28 -9.74 6.38
C PHE A 86 -17.27 -9.56 7.88
N ILE A 87 -16.93 -8.34 8.31
CA ILE A 87 -16.90 -7.96 9.73
C ILE A 87 -18.24 -7.36 10.20
N ALA A 88 -19.05 -6.83 9.28
CA ALA A 88 -20.35 -6.23 9.53
C ALA A 88 -21.14 -6.07 8.22
N GLY A 89 -22.48 -6.08 8.32
CA GLY A 89 -23.39 -5.99 7.18
C GLY A 89 -23.48 -7.30 6.39
N GLU A 90 -24.11 -7.23 5.21
CA GLU A 90 -24.33 -8.38 4.35
C GLU A 90 -23.44 -8.34 3.10
N PRO A 91 -22.97 -9.49 2.60
CA PRO A 91 -22.32 -9.59 1.29
C PRO A 91 -23.22 -9.11 0.16
N THR A 92 -22.62 -8.45 -0.84
CA THR A 92 -23.33 -7.98 -2.03
C THR A 92 -22.63 -8.46 -3.30
N LEU A 93 -23.41 -8.84 -4.31
CA LEU A 93 -22.95 -9.14 -5.66
C LEU A 93 -22.92 -7.89 -6.56
N GLU A 94 -23.39 -6.75 -6.06
CA GLU A 94 -23.50 -5.50 -6.81
C GLU A 94 -22.34 -4.56 -6.46
N PRO A 95 -21.29 -4.48 -7.30
CA PRO A 95 -20.17 -3.59 -7.05
C PRO A 95 -20.56 -2.14 -7.31
N ARG A 96 -20.07 -1.23 -6.46
CA ARG A 96 -20.16 0.20 -6.71
C ARG A 96 -19.08 0.62 -7.69
N VAL A 97 -19.52 1.11 -8.85
CA VAL A 97 -18.63 1.65 -9.88
C VAL A 97 -18.64 3.17 -9.81
N VAL A 98 -17.47 3.76 -9.57
CA VAL A 98 -17.27 5.22 -9.60
C VAL A 98 -16.00 5.55 -10.39
N PRO A 99 -15.93 6.71 -11.04
CA PRO A 99 -14.67 7.19 -11.60
C PRO A 99 -13.59 7.27 -10.52
N ALA A 100 -12.50 6.52 -10.69
CA ALA A 100 -11.38 6.50 -9.76
C ALA A 100 -10.05 6.31 -10.52
N PRO A 101 -8.95 6.93 -10.08
CA PRO A 101 -7.64 6.81 -10.72
C PRO A 101 -6.96 5.48 -10.36
N ILE A 102 -7.57 4.36 -10.75
CA ILE A 102 -7.08 3.01 -10.43
C ILE A 102 -6.04 2.59 -11.47
N ARG A 103 -4.87 2.14 -11.01
CA ARG A 103 -3.85 1.48 -11.82
C ARG A 103 -3.47 0.16 -11.16
N LEU A 104 -3.57 -0.94 -11.90
CA LEU A 104 -3.22 -2.26 -11.39
C LEU A 104 -1.70 -2.47 -11.30
N PRO A 105 -1.19 -3.31 -10.39
CA PRO A 105 0.24 -3.53 -10.17
C PRO A 105 0.86 -4.46 -11.24
N TYR A 106 0.60 -4.15 -12.51
CA TYR A 106 1.11 -4.89 -13.67
C TYR A 106 1.85 -3.98 -14.65
N PRO A 107 2.89 -4.49 -15.33
CA PRO A 107 3.58 -5.76 -15.08
C PRO A 107 4.20 -5.81 -13.66
N PRO A 108 4.41 -7.01 -13.11
CA PRO A 108 4.90 -7.18 -11.75
C PRO A 108 6.33 -6.66 -11.59
N PRO A 109 6.80 -6.45 -10.33
CA PRO A 109 8.15 -6.02 -10.04
C PRO A 109 9.18 -7.06 -10.52
N LEU A 110 10.38 -6.58 -10.84
CA LEU A 110 11.51 -7.46 -11.21
C LEU A 110 12.03 -8.28 -10.01
N LYS A 111 11.89 -7.75 -8.79
CA LYS A 111 12.18 -8.45 -7.55
C LYS A 111 10.88 -8.67 -6.78
N GLY A 112 10.54 -9.95 -6.56
CA GLY A 112 9.40 -10.37 -5.73
C GLY A 112 9.78 -10.52 -4.27
N GLY A 113 8.94 -11.20 -3.48
CA GLY A 113 9.18 -11.40 -2.05
C GLY A 113 8.58 -10.28 -1.21
N SER A 114 9.41 -9.62 -0.40
CA SER A 114 8.97 -8.48 0.41
C SER A 114 8.77 -7.22 -0.44
N ILE A 115 7.92 -6.30 0.02
CA ILE A 115 7.78 -4.99 -0.63
C ILE A 115 9.12 -4.23 -0.67
N TYR A 116 9.98 -4.44 0.33
CA TYR A 116 11.33 -3.86 0.37
C TYR A 116 12.24 -4.36 -0.75
N GLU A 117 12.08 -5.61 -1.20
CA GLU A 117 12.82 -6.14 -2.34
C GLU A 117 12.42 -5.44 -3.65
N SER A 118 11.13 -5.24 -3.88
CA SER A 118 10.64 -4.48 -5.04
C SER A 118 11.10 -3.02 -4.99
N GLN A 119 10.97 -2.37 -3.84
CA GLN A 119 11.37 -0.97 -3.60
C GLN A 119 12.90 -0.77 -3.59
N SER A 120 13.70 -1.84 -3.47
CA SER A 120 15.16 -1.74 -3.53
C SER A 120 15.65 -1.13 -4.85
N LEU A 121 14.88 -1.33 -5.92
CA LEU A 121 15.12 -0.84 -7.28
C LEU A 121 14.62 0.60 -7.53
N ALA A 122 13.99 1.24 -6.55
CA ALA A 122 13.53 2.62 -6.68
C ALA A 122 14.73 3.56 -6.90
N LYS A 123 14.68 4.35 -7.99
CA LYS A 123 15.70 5.34 -8.36
C LYS A 123 15.78 6.49 -7.36
N LYS A 124 14.64 6.85 -6.76
CA LYS A 124 14.52 7.87 -5.74
C LYS A 124 13.81 7.31 -4.52
N LYS A 125 14.23 7.73 -3.33
CA LYS A 125 13.70 7.26 -2.05
C LYS A 125 13.52 8.44 -1.12
N PHE A 126 12.38 8.49 -0.44
CA PHE A 126 12.15 9.44 0.64
C PHE A 126 12.83 8.98 1.93
N PHE A 127 12.66 7.71 2.29
CA PHE A 127 13.26 7.09 3.47
C PHE A 127 14.54 6.32 3.10
N GLY A 128 15.64 6.58 3.81
CA GLY A 128 16.93 5.90 3.62
C GLY A 128 18.11 6.88 3.55
N ALA A 129 19.34 6.35 3.56
CA ALA A 129 20.52 7.17 3.29
C ALA A 129 20.39 7.79 1.89
N LYS A 130 20.57 9.11 1.78
CA LYS A 130 20.83 9.75 0.48
C LYS A 130 22.01 9.01 -0.14
N THR A 131 21.85 8.41 -1.32
CA THR A 131 23.02 8.01 -2.09
C THR A 131 23.89 9.25 -2.21
N ALA A 132 25.16 9.14 -1.80
CA ALA A 132 26.12 10.19 -2.06
C ALA A 132 26.03 10.51 -3.56
N ALA A 133 25.75 11.76 -3.87
CA ALA A 133 25.85 12.24 -5.25
C ALA A 133 27.29 11.99 -5.70
N GLU A 134 27.44 11.34 -6.85
CA GLU A 134 28.70 11.35 -7.63
C GLU A 134 28.97 12.76 -8.16
#